data_AF-A0A3B4B549-F1
#
_entry.id   AF-A0A3B4B549-F1
#
_cell.length_a   1.000
_cell.length_b   1.000
_cell.length_c   1.000
_cell.angle_alpha   90.00
_cell.angle_beta   90.00
_cell.angle_gamma   90.00
#
_symmetry.space_group_name_H-M   'P 1'
#
loop_
_entity.id
_entity.type
_entity.pdbx_description
1 polymer ?
#
loop_
_entity_poly.entity_id
_entity_poly.type
_entity_poly.pdbx_seq_one_letter_code
_entity_poly.pdbx_strand_id
1 'polypeptide(L)'
;MLYIVLWSLALVSCICGENPAIQLALTDKGLQTVRHFAAGVIQDKLDQMELTDVRGHVMGIHYTLSGMHITKLDFPEPEVHFSPPVSGLDLSVSGLSMALTGDWSTHLGAIHDGGTFDMAIFDLSLRSFLGLDRDSSGHPSVSSVYCEVDIQTVNMQFYGGARYTHVLSVEVNPVMSLDLSLSAPPAVDPGSINFGLRGEFYSPESHRDPPFVAPPFSLPVQSTYMLSVGVSEYTANSASFAYYISGHLQALINDSMIPSYCPIRLNTSSMGRFIPQLSQMYPDLLMVLQVYARQTPLFTFQPGFVKLDLLSAIKAFVVQANSTLTPVFKLHLVRRTSRSGLVWFSMQRFNILK
;
A
#
# COMPACT_ATOMS: atom_id res chain seq x y z
N MET A 1 71.99 15.67 50.41
CA MET A 1 70.76 14.99 50.90
C MET A 1 69.48 15.52 50.26
N LEU A 2 69.34 16.82 49.98
CA LEU A 2 68.13 17.39 49.36
C LEU A 2 67.79 16.83 47.96
N TYR A 3 68.82 16.55 47.13
CA TYR A 3 68.66 16.00 45.78
C TYR A 3 68.10 14.56 45.74
N ILE A 4 68.39 13.75 46.76
CA ILE A 4 67.88 12.36 46.87
C ILE A 4 66.41 12.38 47.26
N VAL A 5 66.00 13.33 48.13
CA VAL A 5 64.60 13.51 48.53
C VAL A 5 63.75 14.03 47.36
N LEU A 6 64.26 14.98 46.58
CA LEU A 6 63.59 15.46 45.36
C LEU A 6 63.49 14.39 44.27
N TRP A 7 64.50 13.53 44.10
CA TRP A 7 64.42 12.38 43.20
C TRP A 7 63.44 11.31 43.69
N SER A 8 63.36 11.06 45.00
CA SER A 8 62.36 10.13 45.56
C SER A 8 60.93 10.66 45.46
N LEU A 9 60.71 11.98 45.55
CA LEU A 9 59.39 12.58 45.32
C LEU A 9 59.00 12.61 43.82
N ALA A 10 59.97 12.73 42.91
CA ALA A 10 59.72 12.66 41.47
C ALA A 10 59.45 11.23 40.95
N LEU A 11 59.83 10.19 41.72
CA LEU A 11 59.48 8.79 41.48
C LEU A 11 58.12 8.38 42.04
N VAL A 12 57.43 9.26 42.79
CA VAL A 12 56.00 9.10 43.09
C VAL A 12 55.20 9.56 41.86
N SER A 13 55.50 8.94 40.73
CA SER A 13 54.74 9.06 39.50
C SER A 13 53.43 8.32 39.72
N CYS A 14 52.35 9.08 39.92
CA CYS A 14 50.97 8.69 39.71
C CYS A 14 50.63 7.25 40.19
N ILE A 15 50.42 7.08 41.50
CA ILE A 15 49.66 5.92 41.98
C ILE A 15 48.21 6.15 41.57
N CYS A 16 47.88 5.79 40.32
CA CYS A 16 46.49 5.58 39.93
C CYS A 16 46.07 4.32 40.71
N GLY A 17 45.32 4.47 41.79
CA GLY A 17 44.86 3.33 42.56
C GLY A 17 44.00 2.44 41.68
N GLU A 18 44.53 1.30 41.26
CA GLU A 18 43.79 0.29 40.48
C GLU A 18 42.68 -0.38 41.31
N ASN A 19 42.79 -0.33 42.64
CA ASN A 19 41.82 -0.94 43.56
C ASN A 19 40.91 0.12 44.18
N PRO A 20 39.58 -0.08 44.16
CA PRO A 20 38.64 0.87 44.76
C PRO A 20 38.78 0.90 46.29
N ALA A 21 38.84 2.10 46.88
CA ALA A 21 38.85 2.27 48.33
C ALA A 21 37.47 2.03 48.98
N ILE A 22 36.40 2.25 48.21
CA ILE A 22 35.01 1.98 48.60
C ILE A 22 34.36 1.23 47.44
N GLN A 23 33.76 0.08 47.73
CA GLN A 23 33.06 -0.74 46.75
C GLN A 23 31.58 -0.81 47.08
N LEU A 24 30.74 -0.54 46.08
CA LEU A 24 29.29 -0.65 46.15
C LEU A 24 28.87 -1.83 45.28
N ALA A 25 27.94 -2.65 45.77
CA ALA A 25 27.38 -3.76 45.03
C ALA A 25 25.85 -3.64 45.01
N LEU A 26 25.29 -3.44 43.82
CA LEU A 26 23.85 -3.57 43.62
C LEU A 26 23.51 -5.06 43.49
N THR A 27 22.58 -5.53 44.30
CA THR A 27 22.11 -6.93 44.27
C THR A 27 20.82 -7.03 43.47
N ASP A 28 20.44 -8.26 43.09
CA ASP A 28 19.13 -8.51 42.48
C ASP A 28 18.00 -7.95 43.34
N LYS A 29 18.04 -8.11 44.66
CA LYS A 29 17.03 -7.55 45.57
C LYS A 29 16.92 -6.03 45.44
N GLY A 30 18.05 -5.33 45.31
CA GLY A 30 18.07 -3.89 45.07
C GLY A 30 17.46 -3.52 43.72
N LEU A 31 17.84 -4.26 42.67
CA LEU A 31 17.32 -4.09 41.32
C LEU A 31 15.79 -4.32 41.27
N GLN A 32 15.29 -5.39 41.91
CA GLN A 32 13.86 -5.69 42.03
C GLN A 32 13.08 -4.57 42.74
N THR A 33 13.65 -3.99 43.80
CA THR A 33 12.96 -2.94 44.58
C THR A 33 12.74 -1.67 43.78
N VAL A 34 13.65 -1.36 42.84
CA VAL A 34 13.57 -0.15 42.01
C VAL A 34 12.60 -0.28 40.84
N ARG A 35 12.22 -1.51 40.44
CA ARG A 35 11.33 -1.77 39.29
C ARG A 35 9.99 -1.03 39.39
N HIS A 36 9.33 -1.12 40.54
CA HIS A 36 8.04 -0.45 40.78
C HIS A 36 8.15 1.08 40.64
N PHE A 37 9.21 1.67 41.20
CA PHE A 37 9.45 3.11 41.06
C PHE A 37 9.77 3.50 39.61
N ALA A 38 10.57 2.69 38.92
CA ALA A 38 10.94 2.95 37.53
C ALA A 38 9.73 2.86 36.58
N ALA A 39 8.81 1.92 36.80
CA ALA A 39 7.59 1.79 36.00
C ALA A 39 6.75 3.09 36.03
N GLY A 40 6.54 3.67 37.21
CA GLY A 40 5.81 4.93 37.34
C GLY A 40 6.50 6.10 36.64
N VAL A 41 7.83 6.21 36.77
CA VAL A 41 8.62 7.25 36.08
C VAL A 41 8.54 7.11 34.56
N ILE A 42 8.60 5.88 34.04
CA ILE A 42 8.49 5.61 32.60
C ILE A 42 7.08 5.93 32.11
N GLN A 43 6.05 5.54 32.86
CA GLN A 43 4.65 5.83 32.53
C GLN A 43 4.42 7.35 32.43
N ASP A 44 4.86 8.11 33.44
CA ASP A 44 4.76 9.58 33.45
C ASP A 44 5.47 10.23 32.25
N LYS A 45 6.59 9.65 31.82
CA LYS A 45 7.35 10.15 30.66
C LYS A 45 6.69 9.81 29.33
N LEU A 46 6.11 8.62 29.20
CA LEU A 46 5.40 8.19 28.01
C LEU A 46 4.09 8.96 27.84
N ASP A 47 3.36 9.23 28.94
CA ASP A 47 2.13 10.03 28.91
C ASP A 47 2.38 11.48 28.47
N GLN A 48 3.59 12.01 28.66
CA GLN A 48 4.02 13.35 28.23
C GLN A 48 4.64 13.38 26.83
N MET A 49 4.73 12.23 26.14
CA MET A 49 5.40 12.15 24.85
C MET A 49 4.50 12.70 23.74
N GLU A 50 5.03 13.66 22.97
CA GLU A 50 4.39 14.13 21.74
C GLU A 50 4.75 13.20 20.57
N LEU A 51 3.74 12.58 19.97
CA LEU A 51 3.91 11.72 18.80
C LEU A 51 3.97 12.59 17.53
N THR A 52 4.97 12.33 16.69
CA THR A 52 5.15 13.08 15.45
C THR A 52 4.11 12.72 14.40
N ASP A 53 3.70 13.72 13.60
CA ASP A 53 2.78 13.51 12.49
C ASP A 53 3.26 12.45 11.50
N VAL A 54 2.34 11.59 11.06
CA VAL A 54 2.59 10.59 10.03
C VAL A 54 1.99 11.08 8.72
N ARG A 55 2.80 11.14 7.66
CA ARG A 55 2.38 11.60 6.33
C ARG A 55 2.68 10.54 5.29
N GLY A 56 1.78 10.38 4.31
CA GLY A 56 2.00 9.47 3.20
C GLY A 56 1.14 9.79 1.97
N HIS A 57 1.36 9.04 0.90
CA HIS A 57 0.61 9.14 -0.34
C HIS A 57 0.33 7.74 -0.91
N VAL A 58 -0.92 7.48 -1.29
CA VAL A 58 -1.35 6.20 -1.87
C VAL A 58 -2.33 6.51 -3.00
N MET A 59 -2.06 6.01 -4.20
CA MET A 59 -2.95 6.15 -5.36
C MET A 59 -3.43 7.58 -5.64
N GLY A 60 -2.55 8.59 -5.44
CA GLY A 60 -2.86 10.01 -5.63
C GLY A 60 -3.56 10.68 -4.45
N ILE A 61 -3.97 9.92 -3.43
CA ILE A 61 -4.51 10.43 -2.17
C ILE A 61 -3.34 10.67 -1.23
N HIS A 62 -3.20 11.91 -0.77
CA HIS A 62 -2.28 12.23 0.31
C HIS A 62 -3.03 12.16 1.64
N TYR A 63 -2.39 11.59 2.66
CA TYR A 63 -2.97 11.50 4.00
C TYR A 63 -1.99 12.02 5.05
N THR A 64 -2.53 12.56 6.13
CA THR A 64 -1.81 12.99 7.32
C THR A 64 -2.56 12.53 8.56
N LEU A 65 -1.84 11.90 9.49
CA LEU A 65 -2.27 11.68 10.88
C LEU A 65 -1.48 12.64 11.76
N SER A 66 -2.17 13.44 12.57
CA SER A 66 -1.57 14.51 13.37
C SER A 66 -2.22 14.62 14.75
N GLY A 67 -1.63 15.42 15.64
CA GLY A 67 -2.22 15.69 16.96
C GLY A 67 -2.34 14.45 17.85
N MET A 68 -1.52 13.42 17.57
CA MET A 68 -1.57 12.15 18.26
C MET A 68 -1.08 12.30 19.69
N HIS A 69 -1.91 11.89 20.65
CA HIS A 69 -1.55 11.86 22.06
C HIS A 69 -2.12 10.62 22.74
N ILE A 70 -1.38 10.12 23.73
CA ILE A 70 -1.77 8.94 24.50
C ILE A 70 -2.86 9.35 25.48
N THR A 71 -3.99 8.63 25.44
CA THR A 71 -5.13 8.85 26.35
C THR A 71 -5.20 7.82 27.47
N LYS A 72 -4.60 6.66 27.25
CA LYS A 72 -4.48 5.62 28.27
C LYS A 72 -3.22 4.81 28.02
N LEU A 73 -2.44 4.59 29.06
CA LEU A 73 -1.27 3.72 29.04
C LEU A 73 -1.38 2.72 30.18
N ASP A 74 -1.42 1.44 29.83
CA ASP A 74 -1.27 0.34 30.77
C ASP A 74 0.15 -0.20 30.63
N PHE A 75 0.99 0.13 31.61
CA PHE A 75 2.41 -0.22 31.63
C PHE A 75 2.66 -1.25 32.73
N PRO A 76 2.81 -2.54 32.37
CA PRO A 76 3.14 -3.60 33.32
C PRO A 76 4.52 -3.37 33.96
N GLU A 77 4.72 -3.93 35.15
CA GLU A 77 6.01 -3.85 35.83
C GLU A 77 7.10 -4.52 34.98
N PRO A 78 8.24 -3.84 34.70
CA PRO A 78 9.28 -4.37 33.85
C PRO A 78 10.08 -5.46 34.56
N GLU A 79 10.51 -6.46 33.80
CA GLU A 79 11.56 -7.38 34.19
C GLU A 79 12.93 -6.78 33.87
N VAL A 80 13.84 -6.85 34.85
CA VAL A 80 15.18 -6.24 34.82
C VAL A 80 16.22 -7.20 35.39
N HIS A 81 17.17 -7.63 34.58
CA HIS A 81 18.17 -8.63 34.96
C HIS A 81 19.58 -8.14 34.67
N PHE A 82 20.55 -8.52 35.50
CA PHE A 82 21.96 -8.36 35.14
C PHE A 82 22.34 -9.32 34.01
N SER A 83 23.15 -8.87 33.05
CA SER A 83 23.52 -9.65 31.86
C SER A 83 25.02 -9.97 31.78
N PRO A 84 25.60 -10.79 32.69
CA PRO A 84 26.99 -11.18 32.59
C PRO A 84 27.25 -12.03 31.32
N PRO A 85 28.42 -11.89 30.66
CA PRO A 85 29.62 -11.17 31.09
C PRO A 85 29.65 -9.68 30.69
N VAL A 86 28.58 -9.16 30.09
CA VAL A 86 28.53 -7.78 29.61
C VAL A 86 28.07 -6.87 30.76
N SER A 87 28.71 -5.70 30.90
CA SER A 87 28.30 -4.72 31.91
C SER A 87 27.00 -4.04 31.48
N GLY A 88 25.87 -4.53 31.98
CA GLY A 88 24.56 -3.98 31.62
C GLY A 88 23.37 -4.66 32.28
N LEU A 89 22.19 -4.17 31.92
CA LEU A 89 20.89 -4.64 32.38
C LEU A 89 20.02 -5.00 31.17
N ASP A 90 19.48 -6.22 31.17
CA ASP A 90 18.39 -6.59 30.28
C ASP A 90 17.07 -6.09 30.85
N LEU A 91 16.30 -5.39 30.01
CA LEU A 91 14.95 -4.91 30.29
C LEU A 91 13.96 -5.62 29.38
N SER A 92 12.88 -6.13 29.96
CA SER A 92 11.75 -6.64 29.19
C SER A 92 10.42 -6.25 29.81
N VAL A 93 9.49 -5.82 28.95
CA VAL A 93 8.09 -5.55 29.31
C VAL A 93 7.23 -6.30 28.32
N SER A 94 6.21 -7.01 28.80
CA SER A 94 5.23 -7.71 27.98
C SER A 94 3.82 -7.36 28.41
N GLY A 95 2.88 -7.35 27.47
CA GLY A 95 1.48 -7.00 27.75
C GLY A 95 1.23 -5.50 27.88
N LEU A 96 2.17 -4.65 27.46
CA LEU A 96 1.95 -3.20 27.46
C LEU A 96 0.83 -2.87 26.47
N SER A 97 -0.12 -2.04 26.91
CA SER A 97 -1.24 -1.62 26.07
C SER A 97 -1.40 -0.11 26.13
N MET A 98 -1.66 0.51 24.98
CA MET A 98 -1.85 1.96 24.90
C MET A 98 -3.03 2.32 24.01
N ALA A 99 -3.79 3.33 24.43
CA ALA A 99 -4.78 3.99 23.60
C ALA A 99 -4.31 5.41 23.32
N LEU A 100 -4.51 5.85 22.09
CA LEU A 100 -4.17 7.19 21.63
C LEU A 100 -5.28 7.72 20.74
N THR A 101 -5.38 9.03 20.68
CA THR A 101 -6.33 9.72 19.79
C THR A 101 -5.58 10.75 18.98
N GLY A 102 -6.12 11.10 17.81
CA GLY A 102 -5.55 12.12 16.97
C GLY A 102 -6.51 12.57 15.88
N ASP A 103 -5.98 13.38 14.96
CA ASP A 103 -6.68 13.92 13.81
C ASP A 103 -6.17 13.25 12.54
N TRP A 104 -7.06 13.02 11.59
CA TRP A 104 -6.71 12.58 10.24
C TRP A 104 -7.18 13.59 9.21
N SER A 105 -6.40 13.74 8.13
CA SER A 105 -6.80 14.50 6.95
C SER A 105 -6.35 13.80 5.68
N THR A 106 -7.18 13.85 4.65
CA THR A 106 -6.85 13.38 3.30
C THR A 106 -7.12 14.46 2.28
N HIS A 107 -6.28 14.50 1.24
CA HIS A 107 -6.52 15.35 0.08
C HIS A 107 -6.28 14.61 -1.24
N LEU A 108 -7.21 14.79 -2.16
CA LEU A 108 -7.15 14.32 -3.54
C LEU A 108 -7.57 15.47 -4.47
N GLY A 109 -6.58 16.18 -5.04
CA GLY A 109 -6.84 17.38 -5.83
C GLY A 109 -7.51 18.49 -5.00
N ALA A 110 -8.73 18.88 -5.36
CA ALA A 110 -9.50 19.89 -4.64
C ALA A 110 -10.33 19.32 -3.46
N ILE A 111 -10.47 17.99 -3.38
CA ILE A 111 -11.27 17.33 -2.34
C ILE A 111 -10.42 17.18 -1.09
N HIS A 112 -10.91 17.73 0.02
CA HIS A 112 -10.31 17.65 1.34
C HIS A 112 -11.31 16.97 2.27
N ASP A 113 -10.85 15.97 3.00
CA ASP A 113 -11.63 15.32 4.03
C ASP A 113 -10.81 15.16 5.30
N GLY A 114 -11.48 15.00 6.44
CA GLY A 114 -10.79 14.90 7.71
C GLY A 114 -11.71 14.73 8.90
N GLY A 115 -11.12 14.28 10.00
CA GLY A 115 -11.82 14.02 11.24
C GLY A 115 -10.85 13.58 12.33
N THR A 116 -11.36 12.83 13.30
CA THR A 116 -10.59 12.30 14.42
C THR A 116 -10.45 10.80 14.33
N PHE A 117 -9.53 10.20 15.07
CA PHE A 117 -9.46 8.75 15.20
C PHE A 117 -9.08 8.35 16.61
N ASP A 118 -9.54 7.17 17.02
CA ASP A 118 -9.07 6.46 18.20
C ASP A 118 -8.23 5.27 17.73
N MET A 119 -7.10 5.04 18.38
CA MET A 119 -6.27 3.87 18.15
C MET A 119 -5.97 3.19 19.48
N ALA A 120 -6.04 1.87 19.50
CA ALA A 120 -5.66 1.04 20.63
C ALA A 120 -4.64 -0.01 20.18
N ILE A 121 -3.51 -0.04 20.84
CA ILE A 121 -2.41 -0.98 20.61
C ILE A 121 -2.37 -1.93 21.79
N PHE A 122 -2.44 -3.23 21.52
CA PHE A 122 -2.49 -4.27 22.53
C PHE A 122 -1.28 -5.20 22.44
N ASP A 123 -0.89 -5.73 23.59
CA ASP A 123 0.14 -6.76 23.76
C ASP A 123 1.51 -6.38 23.18
N LEU A 124 1.93 -5.13 23.43
CA LEU A 124 3.27 -4.66 23.11
C LEU A 124 4.31 -5.37 23.97
N SER A 125 5.38 -5.84 23.31
CA SER A 125 6.53 -6.45 23.96
C SER A 125 7.79 -5.64 23.68
N LEU A 126 8.36 -5.04 24.72
CA LEU A 126 9.59 -4.25 24.68
C LEU A 126 10.74 -5.11 25.18
N ARG A 127 11.86 -5.13 24.45
CA ARG A 127 13.14 -5.69 24.91
C ARG A 127 14.24 -4.66 24.70
N SER A 128 15.00 -4.34 25.74
CA SER A 128 16.09 -3.39 25.64
C SER A 128 17.28 -3.85 26.47
N PHE A 129 18.49 -3.53 26.01
CA PHE A 129 19.71 -3.73 26.77
C PHE A 129 20.30 -2.38 27.13
N LEU A 130 20.40 -2.12 28.43
CA LEU A 130 21.05 -0.94 28.97
C LEU A 130 22.51 -1.24 29.29
N GLY A 131 23.42 -0.64 28.54
CA GLY A 131 24.85 -0.67 28.83
C GLY A 131 25.18 0.23 30.01
N LEU A 132 25.93 -0.32 30.98
CA LEU A 132 26.46 0.42 32.13
C LEU A 132 27.95 0.67 31.92
N ASP A 133 28.34 1.94 31.92
CA ASP A 133 29.72 2.36 31.70
C ASP A 133 30.08 3.57 32.58
N ARG A 134 31.25 4.14 32.34
CA ARG A 134 31.75 5.37 32.95
C ARG A 134 31.95 6.41 31.86
N ASP A 135 31.42 7.61 32.08
CA ASP A 135 31.70 8.72 31.18
C ASP A 135 33.14 9.25 31.29
N SER A 136 33.51 10.19 30.42
CA SER A 136 34.85 10.79 30.41
C SER A 136 35.19 11.58 31.67
N SER A 137 34.19 12.05 32.42
CA SER A 137 34.36 12.74 33.71
C SER A 137 34.50 11.79 34.89
N GLY A 138 34.31 10.49 34.68
CA GLY A 138 34.42 9.47 35.73
C GLY A 138 33.10 9.17 36.44
N HIS A 139 31.97 9.67 35.97
CA HIS A 139 30.65 9.39 36.54
C HIS A 139 30.02 8.13 35.91
N PRO A 140 29.13 7.41 36.63
CA PRO A 140 28.37 6.31 36.04
C PRO A 140 27.48 6.80 34.89
N SER A 141 27.49 6.08 33.78
CA SER A 141 26.66 6.35 32.61
C SER A 141 25.82 5.14 32.24
N VAL A 142 24.63 5.41 31.70
CA VAL A 142 23.70 4.39 31.20
C VAL A 142 23.38 4.74 29.76
N SER A 143 23.43 3.75 28.87
CA SER A 143 23.11 3.91 27.46
C SER A 143 22.17 2.79 26.99
N SER A 144 21.21 3.12 26.13
CA SER A 144 20.40 2.11 25.45
C SER A 144 21.21 1.57 24.26
N VAL A 145 21.72 0.35 24.38
CA VAL A 145 22.52 -0.29 23.32
C VAL A 145 21.61 -0.79 22.19
N TYR A 146 20.48 -1.42 22.55
CA TYR A 146 19.41 -1.73 21.63
C TYR A 146 18.06 -1.64 22.32
N CYS A 147 17.03 -1.44 21.51
CA CYS A 147 15.64 -1.45 21.92
C CYS A 147 14.81 -2.04 20.78
N GLU A 148 14.15 -3.15 21.05
CA GLU A 148 13.27 -3.87 20.16
C GLU A 148 11.84 -3.78 20.69
N VAL A 149 10.91 -3.50 19.79
CA VAL A 149 9.48 -3.43 20.10
C VAL A 149 8.77 -4.38 19.15
N ASP A 150 7.96 -5.27 19.71
CA ASP A 150 7.05 -6.14 18.97
C ASP A 150 5.60 -5.74 19.26
N ILE A 151 4.81 -5.65 18.19
CA ILE A 151 3.42 -5.16 18.23
C ILE A 151 2.51 -6.24 17.67
N GLN A 152 1.63 -6.78 18.51
CA GLN A 152 0.71 -7.83 18.07
C GLN A 152 -0.52 -7.26 17.39
N THR A 153 -1.25 -6.37 18.06
CA THR A 153 -2.55 -5.88 17.59
C THR A 153 -2.63 -4.37 17.63
N VAL A 154 -3.08 -3.77 16.52
CA VAL A 154 -3.37 -2.33 16.41
C VAL A 154 -4.80 -2.17 15.91
N ASN A 155 -5.71 -1.73 16.77
CA ASN A 155 -7.07 -1.36 16.40
C ASN A 155 -7.13 0.14 16.14
N MET A 156 -7.73 0.57 15.03
CA MET A 156 -7.89 1.98 14.70
C MET A 156 -9.30 2.24 14.19
N GLN A 157 -9.97 3.22 14.79
CA GLN A 157 -11.32 3.65 14.47
C GLN A 157 -11.31 5.12 14.07
N PHE A 158 -11.79 5.42 12.88
CA PHE A 158 -11.87 6.78 12.36
C PHE A 158 -13.27 7.34 12.56
N TYR A 159 -13.33 8.61 12.93
CA TYR A 159 -14.53 9.41 13.10
C TYR A 159 -14.41 10.72 12.33
N GLY A 160 -15.55 11.37 12.12
CA GLY A 160 -15.58 12.48 11.20
C GLY A 160 -15.24 12.00 9.80
N GLY A 161 -14.75 12.91 8.99
CA GLY A 161 -15.05 12.89 7.58
C GLY A 161 -16.46 13.43 7.38
N ALA A 162 -16.62 14.13 6.29
CA ALA A 162 -17.88 14.19 5.61
C ALA A 162 -18.80 12.98 5.89
N ARG A 163 -19.98 13.19 6.48
CA ARG A 163 -21.17 12.36 6.16
C ARG A 163 -21.58 12.64 4.70
N TYR A 164 -20.63 12.53 3.79
CA TYR A 164 -20.94 12.45 2.41
C TYR A 164 -20.96 10.96 2.11
N THR A 165 -22.15 10.50 1.74
CA THR A 165 -22.33 9.48 0.73
C THR A 165 -21.66 9.90 -0.60
N HIS A 166 -20.44 10.42 -0.56
CA HIS A 166 -19.58 10.56 -1.72
C HIS A 166 -18.81 9.27 -1.78
N VAL A 167 -19.33 8.39 -2.62
CA VAL A 167 -18.61 7.26 -3.21
C VAL A 167 -17.18 7.72 -3.45
N LEU A 168 -16.19 7.10 -2.79
CA LEU A 168 -14.77 7.40 -3.01
C LEU A 168 -14.45 7.02 -4.45
N SER A 169 -14.66 7.94 -5.38
CA SER A 169 -14.62 7.68 -6.81
C SER A 169 -13.44 8.40 -7.41
N VAL A 170 -12.57 7.66 -8.11
CA VAL A 170 -11.47 8.21 -8.87
C VAL A 170 -11.90 8.29 -10.33
N GLU A 171 -11.90 9.48 -10.91
CA GLU A 171 -12.09 9.63 -12.35
C GLU A 171 -10.83 9.11 -13.07
N VAL A 172 -11.01 8.10 -13.92
CA VAL A 172 -9.91 7.50 -14.68
C VAL A 172 -9.81 8.12 -16.06
N ASN A 173 -10.95 8.45 -16.67
CA ASN A 173 -11.07 9.20 -17.91
C ASN A 173 -12.52 9.74 -18.05
N PRO A 174 -12.84 10.54 -19.09
CA PRO A 174 -14.17 11.17 -19.22
C PRO A 174 -15.37 10.21 -19.26
N VAL A 175 -15.15 8.91 -19.51
CA VAL A 175 -16.19 7.89 -19.68
C VAL A 175 -16.28 6.97 -18.45
N MET A 176 -15.29 7.01 -17.56
CA MET A 176 -15.05 5.97 -16.58
C MET A 176 -14.52 6.49 -15.24
N SER A 177 -15.19 6.07 -14.17
CA SER A 177 -14.80 6.30 -12.78
C SER A 177 -14.63 4.97 -12.04
N LEU A 178 -13.79 4.94 -11.01
CA LEU A 178 -13.51 3.79 -10.16
C LEU A 178 -14.00 4.06 -8.74
N ASP A 179 -14.98 3.29 -8.27
CA ASP A 179 -15.45 3.27 -6.90
C ASP A 179 -14.48 2.48 -6.01
N LEU A 180 -13.81 3.19 -5.11
CA LEU A 180 -12.90 2.70 -4.07
C LEU A 180 -13.53 2.78 -2.67
N SER A 181 -14.85 2.93 -2.55
CA SER A 181 -15.51 2.99 -1.24
C SER A 181 -15.24 1.72 -0.43
N LEU A 182 -15.12 1.87 0.89
CA LEU A 182 -14.95 0.74 1.79
C LEU A 182 -16.20 -0.15 1.74
N SER A 183 -16.02 -1.44 1.47
CA SER A 183 -17.10 -2.43 1.48
C SER A 183 -17.49 -2.84 2.90
N ALA A 184 -16.55 -2.74 3.84
CA ALA A 184 -16.71 -2.97 5.26
C ALA A 184 -15.63 -2.17 6.03
N PRO A 185 -15.77 -1.98 7.36
CA PRO A 185 -14.69 -1.44 8.18
C PRO A 185 -13.38 -2.24 7.99
N PRO A 186 -12.19 -1.59 8.04
CA PRO A 186 -10.91 -2.29 7.91
C PRO A 186 -10.77 -3.42 8.93
N ALA A 187 -10.33 -4.58 8.47
CA ALA A 187 -10.07 -5.74 9.32
C ALA A 187 -8.64 -5.70 9.84
N VAL A 188 -8.45 -5.97 11.13
CA VAL A 188 -7.13 -5.98 11.78
C VAL A 188 -6.76 -7.43 12.07
N ASP A 189 -5.64 -7.87 11.48
CA ASP A 189 -5.05 -9.19 11.70
C ASP A 189 -3.65 -9.04 12.34
N PRO A 190 -3.10 -10.07 13.01
CA PRO A 190 -1.75 -10.01 13.54
C PRO A 190 -0.73 -9.63 12.46
N GLY A 191 -0.11 -8.46 12.61
CA GLY A 191 0.89 -7.93 11.67
C GLY A 191 0.34 -7.34 10.36
N SER A 192 -0.97 -7.14 10.19
CA SER A 192 -1.53 -6.44 9.01
C SER A 192 -2.89 -5.78 9.23
N ILE A 193 -3.17 -4.72 8.48
CA ILE A 193 -4.50 -4.10 8.40
C ILE A 193 -5.01 -4.25 6.97
N ASN A 194 -6.20 -4.82 6.82
CA ASN A 194 -6.82 -5.16 5.56
C ASN A 194 -7.98 -4.20 5.24
N PHE A 195 -7.85 -3.47 4.13
CA PHE A 195 -8.87 -2.54 3.63
C PHE A 195 -9.68 -3.21 2.51
N GLY A 196 -10.95 -3.51 2.79
CA GLY A 196 -11.88 -4.00 1.78
C GLY A 196 -12.43 -2.84 0.94
N LEU A 197 -11.99 -2.71 -0.31
CA LEU A 197 -12.49 -1.70 -1.25
C LEU A 197 -13.46 -2.33 -2.24
N ARG A 198 -14.48 -1.57 -2.69
CA ARG A 198 -15.45 -2.04 -3.68
C ARG A 198 -14.79 -2.35 -5.03
N GLY A 199 -13.91 -1.48 -5.51
CA GLY A 199 -13.11 -1.68 -6.72
C GLY A 199 -13.94 -1.82 -7.99
N GLU A 200 -15.02 -1.05 -8.13
CA GLU A 200 -15.96 -1.13 -9.25
C GLU A 200 -15.75 0.02 -10.24
N PHE A 201 -15.51 -0.31 -11.50
CA PHE A 201 -15.55 0.68 -12.57
C PHE A 201 -16.97 0.89 -13.07
N TYR A 202 -17.38 2.15 -13.21
CA TYR A 202 -18.68 2.53 -13.75
C TYR A 202 -18.56 3.72 -14.71
N SER A 203 -19.55 3.86 -15.58
CA SER A 203 -19.69 5.06 -16.42
C SER A 203 -20.62 6.06 -15.73
N PRO A 204 -20.18 7.31 -15.46
CA PRO A 204 -21.03 8.32 -14.83
C PRO A 204 -22.28 8.65 -15.63
N GLU A 205 -22.21 8.64 -16.97
CA GLU A 205 -23.33 9.00 -17.85
C GLU A 205 -24.36 7.88 -18.01
N SER A 206 -23.92 6.62 -17.96
CA SER A 206 -24.74 5.45 -18.22
C SER A 206 -24.62 4.41 -17.10
N HIS A 207 -24.66 4.87 -15.84
CA HIS A 207 -24.44 4.00 -14.70
C HIS A 207 -25.47 2.86 -14.66
N ARG A 208 -24.96 1.64 -14.59
CA ARG A 208 -25.72 0.42 -14.36
C ARG A 208 -24.85 -0.52 -13.55
N ASP A 209 -25.45 -1.18 -12.56
CA ASP A 209 -24.76 -2.20 -11.80
C ASP A 209 -24.34 -3.35 -12.72
N PRO A 210 -23.10 -3.86 -12.58
CA PRO A 210 -22.67 -5.04 -13.31
C PRO A 210 -23.55 -6.26 -12.98
N PRO A 211 -23.88 -7.12 -13.96
CA PRO A 211 -24.73 -8.31 -13.75
C PRO A 211 -23.97 -9.48 -13.10
N PHE A 212 -22.91 -9.19 -12.33
CA PHE A 212 -22.03 -10.16 -11.67
C PHE A 212 -21.53 -9.57 -10.35
N VAL A 213 -21.11 -10.44 -9.44
CA VAL A 213 -20.66 -10.06 -8.08
C VAL A 213 -19.18 -10.37 -7.89
N ALA A 214 -18.53 -9.65 -6.98
CA ALA A 214 -17.13 -9.88 -6.65
C ALA A 214 -16.94 -11.26 -5.97
N PRO A 215 -16.09 -12.15 -6.50
CA PRO A 215 -15.74 -13.37 -5.80
C PRO A 215 -14.84 -13.05 -4.59
N PRO A 216 -14.93 -13.81 -3.49
CA PRO A 216 -13.97 -13.68 -2.41
C PRO A 216 -12.59 -14.08 -2.92
N PHE A 217 -11.57 -13.32 -2.56
CA PHE A 217 -10.19 -13.69 -2.83
C PHE A 217 -9.30 -13.34 -1.63
N SER A 218 -8.28 -14.16 -1.40
CA SER A 218 -7.30 -13.96 -0.33
C SER A 218 -6.06 -13.24 -0.88
N LEU A 219 -5.66 -12.16 -0.23
CA LEU A 219 -4.39 -11.50 -0.50
C LEU A 219 -3.31 -12.09 0.41
N PRO A 220 -2.26 -12.75 -0.12
CA PRO A 220 -1.18 -13.24 0.72
C PRO A 220 -0.40 -12.05 1.31
N VAL A 221 -0.46 -11.90 2.62
CA VAL A 221 0.33 -10.92 3.37
C VAL A 221 1.78 -11.39 3.41
N GLN A 222 2.69 -10.54 2.94
CA GLN A 222 4.13 -10.83 2.90
C GLN A 222 4.86 -9.75 3.69
N SER A 223 5.50 -10.13 4.80
CA SER A 223 6.16 -9.20 5.74
C SER A 223 7.32 -8.40 5.14
N THR A 224 7.80 -8.79 3.96
CA THR A 224 8.86 -8.07 3.23
C THR A 224 8.38 -6.81 2.53
N TYR A 225 7.06 -6.60 2.38
CA TYR A 225 6.50 -5.48 1.63
C TYR A 225 5.66 -4.58 2.54
N MET A 226 5.77 -3.26 2.33
CA MET A 226 5.01 -2.27 3.11
C MET A 226 3.51 -2.24 2.75
N LEU A 227 3.16 -2.62 1.52
CA LEU A 227 1.79 -2.64 1.03
C LEU A 227 1.64 -3.73 -0.04
N SER A 228 0.61 -4.56 0.11
CA SER A 228 0.16 -5.51 -0.89
C SER A 228 -1.19 -5.04 -1.46
N VAL A 229 -1.35 -5.06 -2.78
CA VAL A 229 -2.61 -4.70 -3.44
C VAL A 229 -3.11 -5.89 -4.25
N GLY A 230 -4.34 -6.30 -3.99
CA GLY A 230 -5.03 -7.33 -4.75
C GLY A 230 -6.10 -6.74 -5.65
N VAL A 231 -6.13 -7.15 -6.91
CA VAL A 231 -7.18 -6.76 -7.87
C VAL A 231 -7.90 -8.03 -8.32
N SER A 232 -9.21 -8.06 -8.12
CA SER A 232 -10.04 -9.19 -8.52
C SER A 232 -10.45 -9.10 -10.00
N GLU A 233 -10.87 -10.23 -10.57
CA GLU A 233 -11.45 -10.25 -11.91
C GLU A 233 -12.73 -9.40 -12.01
N TYR A 234 -13.45 -9.20 -10.90
CA TYR A 234 -14.61 -8.29 -10.84
C TYR A 234 -14.24 -6.87 -11.24
N THR A 235 -13.12 -6.36 -10.74
CA THR A 235 -12.64 -5.01 -11.10
C THR A 235 -12.36 -4.90 -12.61
N ALA A 236 -11.70 -5.88 -13.21
CA ALA A 236 -11.46 -5.87 -14.66
C ALA A 236 -12.77 -6.02 -15.48
N ASN A 237 -13.69 -6.87 -15.00
CA ASN A 237 -14.98 -7.11 -15.64
C ASN A 237 -15.93 -5.93 -15.55
N SER A 238 -15.93 -5.18 -14.44
CA SER A 238 -16.73 -3.95 -14.31
C SER A 238 -16.27 -2.88 -15.30
N ALA A 239 -14.96 -2.77 -15.56
CA ALA A 239 -14.43 -1.85 -16.57
C ALA A 239 -14.88 -2.24 -17.99
N SER A 240 -14.79 -3.53 -18.34
CA SER A 240 -15.25 -4.00 -19.65
C SER A 240 -16.77 -3.86 -19.81
N PHE A 241 -17.54 -4.03 -18.75
CA PHE A 241 -18.97 -3.78 -18.73
C PHE A 241 -19.29 -2.30 -18.98
N ALA A 242 -18.65 -1.38 -18.24
CA ALA A 242 -18.84 0.05 -18.38
C ALA A 242 -18.50 0.57 -19.79
N TYR A 243 -17.41 0.12 -20.40
CA TYR A 243 -17.09 0.47 -21.79
C TYR A 243 -18.07 -0.14 -22.81
N TYR A 244 -18.59 -1.34 -22.53
CA TYR A 244 -19.56 -1.99 -23.41
C TYR A 244 -20.89 -1.24 -23.44
N ILE A 245 -21.46 -0.95 -22.26
CA ILE A 245 -22.77 -0.31 -22.14
C ILE A 245 -22.75 1.17 -22.58
N SER A 246 -21.61 1.84 -22.44
CA SER A 246 -21.42 3.23 -22.94
C SER A 246 -21.12 3.29 -24.44
N GLY A 247 -21.03 2.14 -25.14
CA GLY A 247 -20.81 2.10 -26.59
C GLY A 247 -19.39 2.43 -27.04
N HIS A 248 -18.41 2.39 -26.14
CA HIS A 248 -17.01 2.71 -26.43
C HIS A 248 -16.18 1.49 -26.88
N LEU A 249 -16.70 0.26 -26.75
CA LEU A 249 -16.08 -0.95 -27.31
C LEU A 249 -16.36 -1.14 -28.80
N GLN A 250 -16.06 -0.11 -29.60
CA GLN A 250 -16.11 -0.15 -31.05
C GLN A 250 -15.03 0.73 -31.68
N ALA A 251 -14.60 0.37 -32.89
CA ALA A 251 -13.63 1.12 -33.67
C ALA A 251 -14.01 1.11 -35.15
N LEU A 252 -13.74 2.22 -35.83
CA LEU A 252 -13.91 2.36 -37.26
C LEU A 252 -12.53 2.32 -37.93
N ILE A 253 -12.23 1.23 -38.64
CA ILE A 253 -10.95 1.00 -39.28
C ILE A 253 -11.06 1.36 -40.76
N ASN A 254 -10.21 2.26 -41.23
CA ASN A 254 -10.10 2.63 -42.64
C ASN A 254 -8.73 2.22 -43.22
N ASP A 255 -8.56 2.36 -44.54
CA ASP A 255 -7.34 1.95 -45.22
C ASP A 255 -6.08 2.71 -44.74
N SER A 256 -6.22 3.96 -44.28
CA SER A 256 -5.07 4.74 -43.79
C SER A 256 -4.51 4.23 -42.45
N MET A 257 -5.31 3.45 -41.70
CA MET A 257 -4.87 2.80 -40.45
C MET A 257 -4.11 1.50 -40.71
N ILE A 258 -4.05 1.02 -41.95
CA ILE A 258 -3.30 -0.18 -42.32
C ILE A 258 -1.85 0.21 -42.60
N PRO A 259 -0.86 -0.39 -41.91
CA PRO A 259 0.55 -0.09 -42.16
C PRO A 259 0.94 -0.34 -43.62
N SER A 260 1.80 0.52 -44.17
CA SER A 260 2.18 0.50 -45.60
C SER A 260 2.84 -0.80 -46.05
N TYR A 261 3.48 -1.54 -45.14
CA TYR A 261 4.10 -2.84 -45.42
C TYR A 261 3.08 -3.99 -45.54
N CYS A 262 1.81 -3.78 -45.18
CA CYS A 262 0.80 -4.82 -45.27
C CYS A 262 0.42 -5.04 -46.75
N PRO A 263 0.52 -6.28 -47.28
CA PRO A 263 0.22 -6.58 -48.68
C PRO A 263 -1.28 -6.51 -49.01
N ILE A 264 -2.12 -6.40 -47.98
CA ILE A 264 -3.58 -6.35 -48.08
C ILE A 264 -4.04 -4.94 -47.71
N ARG A 265 -4.72 -4.27 -48.64
CA ARG A 265 -5.33 -2.96 -48.44
C ARG A 265 -6.83 -3.06 -48.28
N LEU A 266 -7.42 -2.07 -47.62
CA LEU A 266 -8.86 -2.00 -47.36
C LEU A 266 -9.58 -1.27 -48.49
N ASN A 267 -9.58 -1.92 -49.65
CA ASN A 267 -10.32 -1.51 -50.84
C ASN A 267 -10.87 -2.75 -51.56
N THR A 268 -11.88 -2.55 -52.40
CA THR A 268 -12.60 -3.65 -53.05
C THR A 268 -11.72 -4.44 -54.02
N SER A 269 -10.73 -3.82 -54.65
CA SER A 269 -9.79 -4.48 -55.57
C SER A 269 -8.83 -5.43 -54.86
N SER A 270 -8.26 -5.02 -53.72
CA SER A 270 -7.43 -5.87 -52.87
C SER A 270 -8.25 -6.98 -52.22
N MET A 271 -9.49 -6.69 -51.80
CA MET A 271 -10.41 -7.66 -51.22
C MET A 271 -11.01 -8.63 -52.25
N GLY A 272 -11.07 -8.23 -53.53
CA GLY A 272 -11.56 -9.06 -54.64
C GLY A 272 -10.80 -10.37 -54.81
N ARG A 273 -9.56 -10.45 -54.31
CA ARG A 273 -8.78 -11.70 -54.24
C ARG A 273 -9.44 -12.77 -53.36
N PHE A 274 -10.20 -12.35 -52.36
CA PHE A 274 -10.89 -13.23 -51.40
C PHE A 274 -12.40 -13.29 -51.69
N ILE A 275 -13.00 -12.19 -52.16
CA ILE A 275 -14.42 -12.07 -52.43
C ILE A 275 -14.61 -11.47 -53.84
N PRO A 276 -14.52 -12.28 -54.92
CA PRO A 276 -14.55 -11.78 -56.30
C PRO A 276 -15.81 -10.98 -56.67
N GLN A 277 -16.95 -11.32 -56.07
CA GLN A 277 -18.22 -10.62 -56.30
C GLN A 277 -18.18 -9.16 -55.79
N LEU A 278 -17.33 -8.88 -54.80
CA LEU A 278 -17.21 -7.55 -54.22
C LEU A 278 -16.56 -6.56 -55.20
N SER A 279 -15.49 -6.98 -55.88
CA SER A 279 -14.83 -6.13 -56.89
C SER A 279 -15.65 -5.98 -58.17
N GLN A 280 -16.51 -6.96 -58.48
CA GLN A 280 -17.43 -6.87 -59.62
C GLN A 280 -18.57 -5.87 -59.38
N MET A 281 -19.18 -5.89 -58.19
CA MET A 281 -20.30 -4.98 -57.87
C MET A 281 -19.84 -3.56 -57.48
N TYR A 282 -18.63 -3.44 -56.91
CA TYR A 282 -18.09 -2.18 -56.38
C TYR A 282 -16.62 -2.00 -56.81
N PRO A 283 -16.34 -1.63 -58.07
CA PRO A 283 -14.96 -1.57 -58.58
C PRO A 283 -14.15 -0.39 -57.99
N ASP A 284 -12.93 -0.67 -57.53
CA ASP A 284 -11.93 0.32 -57.04
C ASP A 284 -12.44 1.30 -55.95
N LEU A 285 -13.33 0.85 -55.07
CA LEU A 285 -13.84 1.67 -53.96
C LEU A 285 -13.09 1.39 -52.64
N LEU A 286 -12.94 2.43 -51.82
CA LEU A 286 -12.40 2.31 -50.47
C LEU A 286 -13.40 1.59 -49.56
N MET A 287 -12.86 0.91 -48.56
CA MET A 287 -13.66 0.19 -47.57
C MET A 287 -13.39 0.71 -46.15
N VAL A 288 -14.38 0.51 -45.30
CA VAL A 288 -14.31 0.80 -43.87
C VAL A 288 -14.86 -0.38 -43.09
N LEU A 289 -14.18 -0.76 -42.01
CA LEU A 289 -14.60 -1.84 -41.12
C LEU A 289 -15.04 -1.25 -39.78
N GLN A 290 -16.30 -1.46 -39.40
CA GLN A 290 -16.75 -1.22 -38.04
C GLN A 290 -16.55 -2.49 -37.22
N VAL A 291 -15.57 -2.47 -36.32
CA VAL A 291 -15.30 -3.55 -35.36
C VAL A 291 -15.98 -3.20 -34.04
N TYR A 292 -16.78 -4.08 -33.47
CA TYR A 292 -17.50 -3.79 -32.23
C TYR A 292 -17.73 -5.04 -31.37
N ALA A 293 -17.77 -4.86 -30.06
CA ALA A 293 -18.13 -5.92 -29.12
C ALA A 293 -19.62 -6.28 -29.24
N ARG A 294 -19.95 -7.57 -29.21
CA ARG A 294 -21.34 -8.07 -29.27
C ARG A 294 -21.96 -8.31 -27.89
N GLN A 295 -21.11 -8.43 -26.88
CA GLN A 295 -21.44 -8.58 -25.48
C GLN A 295 -20.24 -8.10 -24.66
N THR A 296 -20.44 -7.91 -23.36
CA THR A 296 -19.38 -7.57 -22.42
C THR A 296 -18.21 -8.57 -22.50
N PRO A 297 -16.98 -8.12 -22.78
CA PRO A 297 -15.79 -8.97 -22.69
C PRO A 297 -15.56 -9.41 -21.25
N LEU A 298 -15.21 -10.68 -21.04
CA LEU A 298 -15.00 -11.24 -19.71
C LEU A 298 -13.54 -11.65 -19.50
N PHE A 299 -12.97 -11.18 -18.40
CA PHE A 299 -11.69 -11.58 -17.84
C PHE A 299 -11.89 -12.66 -16.80
N THR A 300 -11.03 -13.68 -16.84
CA THR A 300 -10.93 -14.72 -15.81
C THR A 300 -9.49 -14.83 -15.37
N PHE A 301 -9.26 -14.72 -14.06
CA PHE A 301 -7.92 -14.77 -13.48
C PHE A 301 -7.60 -16.18 -13.00
N GLN A 302 -6.50 -16.74 -13.47
CA GLN A 302 -6.00 -18.05 -13.04
C GLN A 302 -4.52 -17.96 -12.68
N PRO A 303 -3.98 -18.86 -11.83
CA PRO A 303 -2.55 -18.84 -11.51
C PRO A 303 -1.69 -18.88 -12.77
N GLY A 304 -0.89 -17.82 -12.97
CA GLY A 304 0.06 -17.69 -14.08
C GLY A 304 -0.51 -17.14 -15.38
N PHE A 305 -1.84 -16.98 -15.55
CA PHE A 305 -2.40 -16.40 -16.77
C PHE A 305 -3.75 -15.71 -16.59
N VAL A 306 -4.01 -14.74 -17.46
CA VAL A 306 -5.30 -14.08 -17.60
C VAL A 306 -5.96 -14.56 -18.89
N LYS A 307 -7.21 -15.01 -18.78
CA LYS A 307 -8.04 -15.38 -19.92
C LYS A 307 -8.98 -14.22 -20.26
N LEU A 308 -9.08 -13.88 -21.54
CA LEU A 308 -10.06 -12.93 -22.08
C LEU A 308 -10.97 -13.64 -23.08
N ASP A 309 -12.26 -13.61 -22.81
CA ASP A 309 -13.33 -14.06 -23.70
C ASP A 309 -13.97 -12.84 -24.40
N LEU A 310 -13.61 -12.62 -25.67
CA LEU A 310 -14.08 -11.50 -26.48
C LEU A 310 -14.94 -12.01 -27.65
N LEU A 311 -16.21 -11.62 -27.65
CA LEU A 311 -17.12 -11.85 -28.78
C LEU A 311 -17.35 -10.51 -29.49
N SER A 312 -16.82 -10.40 -30.70
CA SER A 312 -16.91 -9.20 -31.53
C SER A 312 -17.55 -9.49 -32.88
N ALA A 313 -17.95 -8.45 -33.58
CA ALA A 313 -18.37 -8.51 -34.96
C ALA A 313 -17.66 -7.43 -35.77
N ILE A 314 -17.47 -7.72 -37.05
CA ILE A 314 -17.00 -6.76 -38.04
C ILE A 314 -18.13 -6.55 -39.03
N LYS A 315 -18.55 -5.30 -39.23
CA LYS A 315 -19.36 -4.91 -40.38
C LYS A 315 -18.44 -4.22 -41.37
N ALA A 316 -18.40 -4.73 -42.59
CA ALA A 316 -17.66 -4.12 -43.69
C ALA A 316 -18.59 -3.24 -44.52
N PHE A 317 -18.10 -2.06 -44.85
CA PHE A 317 -18.78 -1.08 -45.69
C PHE A 317 -17.89 -0.71 -46.86
N VAL A 318 -18.51 -0.43 -47.99
CA VAL A 318 -17.89 0.27 -49.11
C VAL A 318 -18.26 1.75 -49.03
N VAL A 319 -17.28 2.62 -49.27
CA VAL A 319 -17.48 4.06 -49.33
C VAL A 319 -17.85 4.45 -50.75
N GLN A 320 -19.09 4.90 -50.94
CA GLN A 320 -19.60 5.38 -52.24
C GLN A 320 -19.04 6.77 -52.57
N ALA A 321 -19.15 7.19 -53.84
CA ALA A 321 -18.68 8.50 -54.29
C ALA A 321 -19.35 9.69 -53.55
N ASN A 322 -20.58 9.51 -53.06
CA ASN A 322 -21.30 10.48 -52.23
C ASN A 322 -20.99 10.35 -50.72
N SER A 323 -19.91 9.65 -50.37
CA SER A 323 -19.49 9.33 -48.98
C SER A 323 -20.48 8.49 -48.17
N THR A 324 -21.51 7.91 -48.79
CA THR A 324 -22.42 6.98 -48.10
C THR A 324 -21.76 5.62 -47.88
N LEU A 325 -22.03 5.01 -46.74
CA LEU A 325 -21.51 3.69 -46.37
C LEU A 325 -22.51 2.61 -46.77
N THR A 326 -22.17 1.81 -47.78
CA THR A 326 -23.00 0.67 -48.19
C THR A 326 -22.51 -0.61 -47.50
N PRO A 327 -23.31 -1.27 -46.65
CA PRO A 327 -22.90 -2.50 -45.97
C PRO A 327 -22.76 -3.64 -46.99
N VAL A 328 -21.64 -4.36 -46.93
CA VAL A 328 -21.33 -5.45 -47.89
C VAL A 328 -21.29 -6.83 -47.27
N PHE A 329 -20.74 -6.98 -46.06
CA PHE A 329 -20.77 -8.24 -45.33
C PHE A 329 -20.56 -8.02 -43.83
N LYS A 330 -20.88 -9.07 -43.06
CA LYS A 330 -20.71 -9.09 -41.61
C LYS A 330 -19.98 -10.37 -41.20
N LEU A 331 -18.97 -10.22 -40.36
CA LEU A 331 -18.21 -11.32 -39.78
C LEU A 331 -18.45 -11.37 -38.28
N HIS A 332 -18.59 -12.58 -37.75
CA HIS A 332 -18.64 -12.84 -36.32
C HIS A 332 -17.30 -13.40 -35.86
N LEU A 333 -16.66 -12.74 -34.90
CA LEU A 333 -15.38 -13.13 -34.35
C LEU A 333 -15.59 -13.57 -32.91
N VAL A 334 -15.27 -14.83 -32.64
CA VAL A 334 -15.15 -15.36 -31.28
C VAL A 334 -13.67 -15.56 -31.02
N ARG A 335 -13.10 -14.77 -30.12
CA ARG A 335 -11.68 -14.87 -29.76
C ARG A 335 -11.57 -15.17 -28.28
N ARG A 336 -10.97 -16.33 -27.97
CA ARG A 336 -10.54 -16.68 -26.62
C ARG A 336 -9.03 -16.61 -26.58
N THR A 337 -8.48 -15.73 -25.76
CA THR A 337 -7.03 -15.61 -25.58
C THR A 337 -6.67 -15.89 -24.14
N SER A 338 -5.74 -16.81 -23.92
CA SER A 338 -4.99 -16.91 -22.68
C SER A 338 -3.64 -16.22 -22.88
N ARG A 339 -3.26 -15.34 -21.97
CA ARG A 339 -1.89 -14.81 -21.90
C ARG A 339 -1.31 -15.14 -20.54
N SER A 340 -0.15 -15.80 -20.54
CA SER A 340 0.67 -15.91 -19.34
C SER A 340 1.11 -14.53 -18.91
N GLY A 341 0.84 -14.20 -17.66
CA GLY A 341 1.05 -12.87 -17.10
C GLY A 341 1.00 -12.95 -15.59
N LEU A 342 2.17 -13.00 -14.96
CA LEU A 342 2.29 -12.66 -13.55
C LEU A 342 2.24 -11.14 -13.47
N VAL A 343 1.09 -10.58 -13.10
CA VAL A 343 0.96 -9.15 -12.87
C VAL A 343 1.16 -8.90 -11.39
N TRP A 344 2.40 -8.60 -11.01
CA TRP A 344 2.74 -8.09 -9.68
C TRP A 344 2.90 -6.57 -9.79
N PHE A 345 1.99 -5.81 -9.19
CA PHE A 345 2.24 -4.41 -8.91
C PHE A 345 2.93 -4.35 -7.54
N SER A 346 4.25 -4.16 -7.54
CA SER A 346 5.06 -4.02 -6.33
C SER A 346 5.69 -2.64 -6.33
N MET A 347 5.39 -1.86 -5.29
CA MET A 347 6.01 -0.56 -5.07
C MET A 347 7.16 -0.76 -4.09
N GLN A 348 8.40 -0.78 -4.59
CA GLN A 348 9.57 -1.24 -3.83
C GLN A 348 10.30 -0.15 -3.01
N ARG A 349 10.01 1.14 -3.18
CA ARG A 349 10.71 2.20 -2.43
C ARG A 349 9.85 3.42 -2.16
N PHE A 350 9.70 3.74 -0.87
CA PHE A 350 9.41 5.07 -0.37
C PHE A 350 10.77 5.72 -0.04
N ASN A 351 11.28 6.58 -0.92
CA ASN A 351 12.45 7.39 -0.56
C ASN A 351 11.96 8.60 0.24
N ILE A 352 12.22 8.59 1.54
CA ILE A 352 12.21 9.81 2.35
C ILE A 352 13.45 10.60 1.91
N LEU A 353 13.26 11.62 1.07
CA LEU A 353 14.25 12.68 0.96
C LEU A 353 14.16 13.45 2.29
N LYS A 354 15.26 13.42 3.05
CA LYS A 354 15.43 14.18 4.30
C LYS A 354 15.19 15.67 4.10
#